data_AF-A0A2V6X016-F1
#
_entry.id   AF-A0A2V6X016-F1
#
_cell.length_a   1.000
_cell.length_b   1.000
_cell.length_c   1.000
_cell.angle_alpha   90.00
_cell.angle_beta   90.00
_cell.angle_gamma   90.00
#
_symmetry.space_group_name_H-M   'P 1'
#
loop_
_entity.id
_entity.type
_entity.pdbx_description
1 polymer ?
#
loop_
_entity_poly.entity_id
_entity_poly.type
_entity_poly.pdbx_seq_one_letter_code
_entity_poly.pdbx_strand_id
1 'polypeptide(L)'
;MALTLAEANRIVQAAITKAQEMNIKVSAAVCDAGGRLLAFNRMDGAIWGSVYGSQGKAIASAAFGRVSGELTERAGTPIIQGIVAAEGGHMIPSMGAVPIIKWWRRHDEYGDE
;
A
#
# COMPACT_ATOMS: atom_id res chain seq x y z
N MET A 1 9.30 -13.97 -1.61
CA MET A 1 9.50 -13.93 -0.14
C MET A 1 8.47 -12.98 0.45
N ALA A 2 7.77 -13.36 1.52
CA ALA A 2 6.70 -12.54 2.08
C ALA A 2 7.23 -11.27 2.78
N LEU A 3 6.38 -10.25 2.89
CA LEU A 3 6.64 -9.08 3.73
C LEU A 3 6.41 -9.48 5.20
N THR A 4 7.34 -9.14 6.08
CA THR A 4 7.20 -9.38 7.53
C THR A 4 6.48 -8.23 8.21
N LEU A 5 5.87 -8.48 9.37
CA LEU A 5 5.27 -7.43 10.21
C LEU A 5 6.29 -6.34 10.58
N ALA A 6 7.52 -6.73 10.90
CA ALA A 6 8.59 -5.78 11.24
C ALA A 6 8.96 -4.86 10.06
N GLU A 7 8.94 -5.36 8.82
CA GLU A 7 9.12 -4.52 7.63
C GLU A 7 7.92 -3.61 7.39
N ALA A 8 6.70 -4.14 7.51
CA ALA A 8 5.47 -3.35 7.36
C ALA A 8 5.41 -2.18 8.36
N ASN A 9 5.74 -2.43 9.63
CA ASN A 9 5.82 -1.39 10.65
C ASN A 9 6.88 -0.34 10.33
N ARG A 10 8.06 -0.74 9.83
CA ARG A 10 9.11 0.22 9.40
C ARG A 10 8.63 1.12 8.27
N ILE A 11 7.92 0.56 7.28
CA ILE A 11 7.37 1.32 6.15
C ILE A 11 6.33 2.33 6.64
N VAL A 12 5.40 1.90 7.49
CA VAL A 12 4.39 2.80 8.08
C VAL A 12 5.06 3.94 8.85
N GLN A 13 6.05 3.63 9.70
CA GLN A 13 6.75 4.67 10.46
C GLN A 13 7.49 5.66 9.57
N ALA A 14 8.17 5.19 8.52
CA ALA A 14 8.82 6.09 7.56
C ALA A 14 7.83 7.04 6.87
N ALA A 15 6.63 6.54 6.51
CA ALA A 15 5.57 7.38 5.95
C ALA A 15 5.07 8.44 6.94
N ILE A 16 4.90 8.08 8.22
CA ILE A 16 4.51 9.02 9.27
C ILE A 16 5.60 10.09 9.51
N THR A 17 6.87 9.69 9.62
CA THR A 17 7.99 10.63 9.75
C THR A 17 8.02 11.61 8.59
N LYS A 18 7.85 11.13 7.35
CA LYS A 18 7.82 12.00 6.19
C LYS A 18 6.63 12.96 6.20
N ALA A 19 5.46 12.50 6.61
CA ALA A 19 4.28 13.35 6.76
C ALA A 19 4.49 14.47 7.80
N GLN A 20 5.20 14.18 8.89
CA GLN A 20 5.57 15.17 9.90
C GLN A 20 6.52 16.24 9.33
N GLU A 21 7.55 15.85 8.58
CA GLU A 21 8.46 16.78 7.89
C GLU A 21 7.71 17.70 6.91
N MET A 22 6.69 17.17 6.25
CA MET A 22 5.86 17.91 5.29
C MET A 22 4.74 18.72 5.95
N ASN A 23 4.62 18.68 7.28
CA ASN A 23 3.55 19.31 8.05
C ASN A 23 2.13 18.93 7.57
N ILE A 24 1.93 17.67 7.20
CA ILE A 24 0.62 17.11 6.81
C ILE A 24 0.20 15.99 7.78
N LYS A 25 -1.10 15.71 7.85
CA LYS A 25 -1.65 14.62 8.67
C LYS A 25 -2.21 13.52 7.76
N VAL A 26 -1.72 12.30 7.92
CA VAL A 26 -2.08 11.16 7.06
C VAL A 26 -2.48 9.93 7.87
N SER A 27 -3.10 8.98 7.18
CA SER A 27 -3.09 7.56 7.58
C SER A 27 -2.20 6.79 6.61
N ALA A 28 -1.45 5.83 7.12
CA ALA A 28 -0.56 4.97 6.35
C ALA A 28 -0.93 3.50 6.57
N ALA A 29 -1.06 2.75 5.48
CA ALA A 29 -1.45 1.34 5.47
C ALA A 29 -0.46 0.54 4.63
N VAL A 30 -0.15 -0.68 5.09
CA VAL A 30 0.65 -1.66 4.36
C VAL A 30 -0.10 -2.98 4.33
N CYS A 31 -0.25 -3.55 3.14
CA CYS A 31 -0.87 -4.86 2.94
C CYS A 31 0.13 -5.89 2.43
N ASP A 32 -0.20 -7.17 2.58
CA ASP A 32 0.49 -8.26 1.89
C ASP A 32 0.09 -8.34 0.40
N ALA A 33 0.66 -9.32 -0.32
CA ALA A 33 0.38 -9.53 -1.75
C ALA A 33 -1.08 -9.92 -2.04
N GLY A 34 -1.82 -10.40 -1.05
CA GLY A 34 -3.25 -10.73 -1.15
C GLY A 34 -4.17 -9.56 -0.75
N GLY A 35 -3.61 -8.37 -0.52
CA GLY A 35 -4.34 -7.19 -0.08
C GLY A 35 -4.76 -7.21 1.39
N ARG A 36 -4.22 -8.11 2.22
CA ARG A 36 -4.57 -8.19 3.64
C ARG A 36 -3.68 -7.26 4.45
N LEU A 37 -4.31 -6.51 5.35
CA LEU A 37 -3.62 -5.49 6.14
C LEU A 37 -2.57 -6.13 7.07
N LEU A 38 -1.34 -5.64 7.01
CA LEU A 38 -0.24 -6.04 7.89
C LEU A 38 0.05 -4.99 8.95
N ALA A 39 0.03 -3.70 8.57
CA ALA A 39 0.26 -2.58 9.47
C ALA A 39 -0.57 -1.36 9.05
N PHE A 40 -1.05 -0.61 10.04
CA PHE A 40 -1.82 0.60 9.82
C PHE A 40 -1.69 1.57 10.98
N ASN A 41 -1.33 2.82 10.66
CA ASN A 41 -1.31 3.91 11.63
C ASN A 41 -2.05 5.13 11.08
N ARG A 42 -2.82 5.79 11.94
CA ARG A 42 -3.43 7.10 11.67
C ARG A 42 -2.81 8.13 12.59
N MET A 43 -2.35 9.25 12.04
CA MET A 43 -1.86 10.36 12.84
C MET A 43 -3.00 11.06 13.59
N ASP A 44 -2.68 11.60 14.77
CA ASP A 44 -3.58 12.51 15.46
C ASP A 44 -3.92 13.71 14.58
N GLY A 45 -5.20 14.08 14.55
CA GLY A 45 -5.73 15.14 13.69
C GLY A 45 -5.87 14.80 12.20
N ALA A 46 -5.47 13.60 11.75
CA ALA A 46 -5.76 13.17 10.38
C ALA A 46 -7.27 12.94 10.19
N ILE A 47 -7.80 13.35 9.03
CA ILE A 47 -9.22 13.20 8.69
C ILE A 47 -9.66 11.74 8.81
N TRP A 48 -10.84 11.49 9.38
CA TRP A 48 -11.33 10.13 9.63
C TRP A 48 -11.43 9.28 8.35
N GLY A 49 -11.80 9.90 7.22
CA GLY A 49 -11.91 9.24 5.92
C GLY A 49 -10.57 8.72 5.35
N SER A 50 -9.43 9.24 5.84
CA SER A 50 -8.10 8.77 5.40
C SER A 50 -7.82 7.31 5.80
N VAL A 51 -8.54 6.77 6.79
CA VAL A 51 -8.50 5.36 7.19
C VAL A 51 -8.87 4.47 5.99
N TYR A 52 -10.03 4.73 5.39
CA TYR A 52 -10.51 4.00 4.23
C TYR A 52 -9.66 4.27 2.99
N GLY A 53 -9.31 5.56 2.78
CA GLY A 53 -8.49 5.98 1.66
C GLY A 53 -7.14 5.28 1.60
N SER A 54 -6.41 5.22 2.71
CA SER A 54 -5.09 4.58 2.75
C SER A 54 -5.15 3.06 2.55
N GLN A 55 -6.07 2.38 3.24
CA GLN A 55 -6.24 0.92 3.11
C GLN A 55 -6.72 0.53 1.71
N GLY A 56 -7.75 1.18 1.18
CA GLY A 56 -8.30 0.86 -0.13
C GLY A 56 -7.31 1.10 -1.27
N LYS A 57 -6.47 2.13 -1.18
CA LYS A 57 -5.39 2.38 -2.15
C LYS A 57 -4.28 1.33 -2.04
N ALA A 58 -3.91 0.92 -0.83
CA ALA A 58 -2.95 -0.16 -0.64
C ALA A 58 -3.45 -1.49 -1.23
N ILE A 59 -4.72 -1.83 -1.01
CA ILE A 59 -5.38 -2.99 -1.63
C ILE A 59 -5.35 -2.87 -3.16
N ALA A 60 -5.69 -1.70 -3.72
CA ALA A 60 -5.65 -1.47 -5.16
C ALA A 60 -4.25 -1.68 -5.74
N SER A 61 -3.22 -1.17 -5.05
CA SER A 61 -1.84 -1.33 -5.50
C SER A 61 -1.38 -2.80 -5.44
N ALA A 62 -1.73 -3.52 -4.38
CA ALA A 62 -1.43 -4.94 -4.23
C ALA A 62 -2.13 -5.80 -5.29
N ALA A 63 -3.42 -5.56 -5.53
CA ALA A 63 -4.24 -6.34 -6.46
C ALA A 63 -3.76 -6.25 -7.92
N PHE A 64 -3.25 -5.08 -8.34
CA PHE A 64 -2.81 -4.87 -9.72
C PHE A 64 -1.28 -4.91 -9.88
N GLY A 65 -0.52 -5.02 -8.78
CA GLY A 65 0.94 -4.93 -8.81
C GLY A 65 1.46 -3.62 -9.40
N ARG A 66 0.69 -2.53 -9.26
CA ARG A 66 0.91 -1.22 -9.90
C ARG A 66 0.73 -0.10 -8.90
N VAL A 67 1.21 1.09 -9.24
CA VAL A 67 0.88 2.28 -8.44
C VAL A 67 -0.63 2.54 -8.55
N SER A 68 -1.30 2.77 -7.43
CA SER A 68 -2.77 2.87 -7.40
C SER A 68 -3.29 4.06 -8.22
N GLY A 69 -2.44 5.07 -8.46
CA GLY A 69 -2.75 6.23 -9.28
C GLY A 69 -3.03 5.90 -10.75
N GLU A 70 -2.38 4.88 -11.31
CA GLU A 70 -2.62 4.41 -12.69
C GLU A 70 -4.05 3.91 -12.91
N LEU A 71 -4.76 3.55 -11.84
CA LEU A 71 -6.12 3.06 -11.91
C LEU A 71 -7.17 4.18 -11.93
N THR A 72 -6.79 5.41 -11.60
CA THR A 72 -7.73 6.53 -11.41
C THR A 72 -8.57 6.79 -12.67
N GLU A 73 -7.95 6.83 -13.84
CA GLU A 73 -8.65 7.06 -15.12
C GLU A 73 -9.60 5.92 -15.49
N ARG A 74 -9.29 4.70 -15.04
CA ARG A 74 -10.05 3.49 -15.34
C ARG A 74 -11.02 3.13 -14.22
N ALA A 75 -11.08 3.93 -13.15
CA ALA A 75 -11.86 3.65 -11.95
C ALA A 75 -13.33 3.34 -12.28
N GLY A 76 -13.94 4.09 -13.19
CA GLY A 76 -15.34 3.91 -13.60
C GLY A 76 -15.58 2.82 -14.66
N THR A 77 -14.55 2.15 -15.16
CA THR A 77 -14.72 1.12 -16.20
C THR A 77 -15.41 -0.12 -15.63
N PRO A 78 -16.26 -0.83 -16.41
CA PRO A 78 -16.96 -2.02 -15.92
C PRO A 78 -16.06 -3.09 -15.34
N ILE A 79 -14.84 -3.25 -15.88
CA ILE A 79 -13.88 -4.23 -15.38
C ILE A 79 -13.34 -3.85 -13.99
N ILE A 80 -12.98 -2.59 -13.75
CA ILE A 80 -12.48 -2.15 -12.44
C ILE A 80 -13.61 -2.17 -11.42
N GLN A 81 -14.80 -1.68 -11.76
CA GLN A 81 -15.96 -1.74 -10.88
C GLN A 81 -16.36 -3.18 -10.54
N GLY A 82 -16.32 -4.09 -11.51
CA GLY A 82 -16.58 -5.51 -11.30
C GLY A 82 -15.56 -6.16 -10.35
N ILE A 83 -14.28 -5.84 -10.50
CA ILE A 83 -13.21 -6.33 -9.60
C ILE A 83 -13.40 -5.78 -8.19
N VAL A 84 -13.66 -4.47 -8.04
CA VAL A 84 -13.91 -3.83 -6.74
C VAL A 84 -15.10 -4.49 -6.04
N ALA A 85 -16.20 -4.73 -6.76
CA ALA A 85 -17.37 -5.42 -6.21
C ALA A 85 -17.05 -6.87 -5.79
N ALA A 86 -16.33 -7.62 -6.62
CA ALA A 86 -15.95 -9.00 -6.33
C ALA A 86 -14.95 -9.14 -5.16
N GLU A 87 -14.09 -8.14 -4.97
CA GLU A 87 -13.16 -8.07 -3.82
C GLU A 87 -13.89 -7.77 -2.50
N GLY A 88 -15.12 -7.25 -2.56
CA GLY A 88 -15.92 -6.86 -1.38
C GLY A 88 -16.00 -5.35 -1.15
N GLY A 89 -15.57 -4.54 -2.13
CA GLY A 89 -15.71 -3.08 -2.11
C GLY A 89 -14.70 -2.34 -1.24
N HIS A 90 -13.62 -3.00 -0.81
CA HIS A 90 -12.61 -2.37 0.06
C HIS A 90 -11.56 -1.60 -0.74
N MET A 91 -11.35 -1.99 -2.00
CA MET A 91 -10.43 -1.34 -2.92
C MET A 91 -10.86 0.09 -3.31
N ILE A 92 -9.89 1.03 -3.34
CA ILE A 92 -10.08 2.39 -3.85
C ILE A 92 -9.07 2.66 -4.98
N PRO A 93 -9.50 2.66 -6.26
CA PRO A 93 -8.64 2.88 -7.42
C PRO A 93 -8.34 4.38 -7.61
N SER A 94 -7.46 4.91 -6.76
CA SER A 94 -7.07 6.32 -6.77
C SER A 94 -5.61 6.49 -6.33
N MET A 95 -4.98 7.62 -6.68
CA MET A 95 -3.59 7.94 -6.34
C MET A 95 -3.31 7.90 -4.82
N GLY A 96 -2.22 7.23 -4.43
CA GLY A 96 -1.66 7.30 -3.08
C GLY A 96 -0.95 6.06 -2.56
N ALA A 97 -0.90 4.96 -3.30
CA ALA A 97 -0.18 3.74 -2.92
C ALA A 97 0.72 3.21 -4.04
N VAL A 98 1.77 2.48 -3.66
CA VAL A 98 2.78 1.88 -4.54
C VAL A 98 3.06 0.44 -4.12
N PRO A 99 3.43 -0.46 -5.05
CA PRO A 99 3.72 -1.84 -4.72
C PRO A 99 5.06 -1.96 -3.99
N ILE A 100 5.12 -2.83 -2.99
CA ILE A 100 6.38 -3.14 -2.28
C ILE A 100 7.04 -4.32 -3.00
N ILE A 101 8.16 -4.06 -3.67
CA ILE A 101 8.90 -5.06 -4.45
C ILE A 101 10.18 -5.42 -3.70
N LYS A 102 10.31 -6.69 -3.31
CA LYS A 102 11.59 -7.25 -2.84
C LYS A 102 12.31 -7.87 -4.03
N TRP A 103 13.42 -7.26 -4.44
CA TRP A 103 14.32 -7.86 -5.42
C TRP A 103 15.02 -9.08 -4.82
N TRP A 104 15.24 -10.09 -5.66
CA TRP A 104 16.14 -11.18 -5.31
C TRP A 104 17.57 -10.64 -5.29
N ARG A 105 18.23 -10.70 -4.12
CA ARG A 105 19.67 -10.47 -4.04
C ARG A 105 20.34 -11.77 -4.49
N ARG A 106 21.12 -11.72 -5.57
CA ARG A 106 21.96 -12.85 -5.97
C ARG A 106 22.83 -13.26 -4.79
N HIS A 107 22.84 -14.54 -4.45
CA HIS A 107 23.85 -15.14 -3.59
C HIS A 107 25.13 -15.24 -4.43
N ASP A 108 25.87 -14.15 -4.56
CA ASP A 108 27.20 -14.11 -5.19
C ASP A 108 28.32 -14.28 -4.13
N GLU A 109 28.05 -14.89 -2.99
CA GLU A 109 29.02 -15.10 -1.90
C GLU A 109 29.01 -16.54 -1.36
N TYR A 110 29.10 -17.49 -2.28
CA TYR A 110 29.92 -18.71 -2.12
C TYR A 110 30.97 -18.55 -3.22
N GLY A 111 32.10 -17.88 -3.03
CA GLY A 111 33.12 -18.08 -2.02
C GLY A 111 34.40 -18.32 -2.81
N ASP A 112 35.46 -17.57 -2.53
CA ASP A 112 36.83 -18.05 -2.70
C ASP A 112 37.71 -17.26 -1.74
N GLU A 113 38.66 -18.02 -1.21
CA GLU A 113 39.71 -17.70 -0.24
C GLU A 113 40.65 -16.59 -0.74
#